data_AF-A0A942U7B7-F1
#
_entry.id   AF-A0A942U7B7-F1
#
_cell.length_a   1.000
_cell.length_b   1.000
_cell.length_c   1.000
_cell.angle_alpha   90.00
_cell.angle_beta   90.00
_cell.angle_gamma   90.00
#
_symmetry.space_group_name_H-M   'P 1'
#
loop_
_entity.id
_entity.type
_entity.pdbx_description
1 polymer ?
#
loop_
_entity_poly.entity_id
_entity_poly.type
_entity_poly.pdbx_seq_one_letter_code
_entity_poly.pdbx_strand_id
1 'polypeptide(L)'
;MKKFSVLFFITFFIINALSIHGVEAYSYGDPNEEKVAEVYKEMLVKLDENPPNFTAAKKSYESVQEEIDMHMGPEPSKLILKNLADEDKQALTDNMEKLLVLNIARRLDSIENNFSEYETTKRLLAKGFATYEALSPKVEAEHPENNKKIRADFDEALQALGNPGLFGVGKKEASLDSFKQNKDEILDTLKTEFKIKSLDVGHFSESATESNAGGKKDWTDVSNIRNWIPLILIAAVIIAVVIFVVRRRRK
;
A
#
# COMPACT_ATOMS: atom_id res chain seq x y z
N MET A 1 -11.27 -55.72 -1.80
CA MET A 1 -12.07 -54.47 -1.74
C MET A 1 -11.88 -53.69 -0.44
N LYS A 2 -11.90 -54.31 0.76
CA LYS A 2 -11.72 -53.59 2.05
C LYS A 2 -10.35 -52.87 2.21
N LYS A 3 -9.25 -53.43 1.68
CA LYS A 3 -7.90 -52.82 1.78
C LYS A 3 -7.70 -51.57 0.93
N PHE A 4 -8.39 -51.45 -0.21
CA PHE A 4 -8.34 -50.26 -1.07
C PHE A 4 -9.14 -49.09 -0.47
N SER A 5 -10.23 -49.38 0.24
CA SER A 5 -11.04 -48.34 0.91
C SER A 5 -10.29 -47.68 2.07
N VAL A 6 -9.56 -48.47 2.86
CA VAL A 6 -8.73 -47.95 3.98
C VAL A 6 -7.58 -47.08 3.47
N LEU A 7 -6.93 -47.48 2.36
CA LEU A 7 -5.87 -46.68 1.75
C LEU A 7 -6.41 -45.32 1.24
N PHE A 8 -7.61 -45.31 0.68
CA PHE A 8 -8.26 -44.08 0.22
C PHE A 8 -8.59 -43.12 1.37
N PHE A 9 -9.09 -43.65 2.50
CA PHE A 9 -9.37 -42.86 3.69
C PHE A 9 -8.12 -42.26 4.33
N ILE A 10 -7.02 -43.03 4.40
CA ILE A 10 -5.74 -42.53 4.93
C ILE A 10 -5.15 -41.46 4.02
N THR A 11 -5.21 -41.65 2.70
CA THR A 11 -4.71 -40.67 1.72
C THR A 11 -5.53 -39.38 1.77
N PHE A 12 -6.86 -39.48 1.91
CA PHE A 12 -7.74 -38.32 2.08
C PHE A 12 -7.43 -37.55 3.38
N PHE A 13 -7.13 -38.24 4.48
CA PHE A 13 -6.78 -37.59 5.74
C PHE A 13 -5.44 -36.87 5.69
N ILE A 14 -4.43 -37.46 5.03
CA ILE A 14 -3.10 -36.84 4.87
C ILE A 14 -3.18 -35.59 3.97
N ILE A 15 -3.97 -35.63 2.89
CA ILE A 15 -4.16 -34.47 2.00
C ILE A 15 -4.87 -33.32 2.72
N ASN A 16 -5.85 -33.59 3.57
CA ASN A 16 -6.53 -32.53 4.34
C ASN A 16 -5.64 -31.98 5.48
N ALA A 17 -4.79 -32.80 6.09
CA ALA A 17 -3.87 -32.36 7.15
C ALA A 17 -2.76 -31.42 6.65
N LEU A 18 -2.41 -31.48 5.36
CA LEU A 18 -1.39 -30.62 4.74
C LEU A 18 -1.94 -29.26 4.28
N SER A 19 -3.27 -29.08 4.26
CA SER A 19 -3.94 -27.86 3.76
C SER A 19 -4.08 -26.74 4.80
N ILE A 20 -3.43 -26.83 5.97
CA ILE A 20 -3.38 -25.75 6.97
C ILE A 20 -2.09 -24.94 6.81
N HIS A 21 -1.79 -24.53 5.59
CA HIS A 21 -0.98 -23.34 5.39
C HIS A 21 -1.99 -22.30 4.94
N GLY A 22 -2.29 -21.36 5.83
CA GLY A 22 -3.05 -20.19 5.48
C GLY A 22 -2.40 -19.60 4.25
N VAL A 23 -3.08 -19.74 3.11
CA VAL A 23 -2.86 -18.85 2.00
C VAL A 23 -3.27 -17.52 2.60
N GLU A 24 -2.29 -16.71 3.03
CA GLU A 24 -2.51 -15.28 3.11
C GLU A 24 -2.95 -14.95 1.70
N ALA A 25 -4.27 -14.83 1.52
CA ALA A 25 -4.84 -14.35 0.28
C ALA A 25 -4.03 -13.10 0.03
N TYR A 26 -3.23 -13.12 -1.04
CA TYR A 26 -2.47 -11.98 -1.49
C TYR A 26 -3.56 -10.93 -1.67
N SER A 27 -3.77 -10.12 -0.64
CA SER A 27 -4.81 -9.13 -0.64
C SER A 27 -4.39 -8.29 -1.83
N TYR A 28 -5.23 -8.27 -2.86
CA TYR A 28 -5.16 -7.17 -3.80
C TYR A 28 -5.53 -5.98 -2.92
N GLY A 29 -4.52 -5.47 -2.20
CA GLY A 29 -4.69 -4.52 -1.11
C GLY A 29 -5.55 -3.41 -1.65
N ASP A 30 -6.47 -2.90 -0.82
CA ASP A 30 -7.18 -1.71 -1.21
C ASP A 30 -6.10 -0.70 -1.66
N PRO A 31 -6.12 -0.24 -2.92
CA PRO A 31 -5.08 0.67 -3.40
C PRO A 31 -5.02 1.97 -2.59
N ASN A 32 -6.04 2.21 -1.75
CA ASN A 32 -6.15 3.32 -0.83
C ASN A 32 -5.78 2.97 0.61
N GLU A 33 -5.59 1.68 0.96
CA GLU A 33 -5.00 1.28 2.24
C GLU A 33 -3.54 1.76 2.30
N GLU A 34 -3.10 2.16 3.49
CA GLU A 34 -1.71 2.51 3.73
C GLU A 34 -1.07 1.60 4.76
N LYS A 35 -0.07 0.83 4.30
CA LYS A 35 0.51 -0.26 5.09
C LYS A 35 1.16 0.23 6.38
N VAL A 36 1.84 1.38 6.35
CA VAL A 36 2.45 1.99 7.55
C VAL A 36 1.37 2.37 8.58
N ALA A 37 0.22 2.86 8.12
CA ALA A 37 -0.91 3.22 8.98
C ALA A 37 -1.59 1.98 9.58
N GLU A 38 -1.73 0.90 8.81
CA GLU A 38 -2.23 -0.39 9.32
C GLU A 38 -1.31 -0.99 10.38
N VAL A 39 0.01 -0.96 10.15
CA VAL A 39 1.00 -1.42 11.13
C VAL A 39 0.92 -0.60 12.41
N TYR A 40 0.78 0.72 12.33
CA TYR A 40 0.59 1.54 13.52
C TYR A 40 -0.63 1.11 14.35
N LYS A 41 -1.78 0.91 13.70
CA LYS A 41 -3.00 0.43 14.38
C LYS A 41 -2.78 -0.94 15.03
N GLU A 42 -2.14 -1.86 14.32
CA GLU A 42 -1.81 -3.18 14.88
C GLU A 42 -0.88 -3.07 16.10
N MET A 43 0.16 -2.23 16.00
CA MET A 43 1.09 -1.98 17.10
C MET A 43 0.34 -1.46 18.33
N LEU A 44 -0.57 -0.49 18.18
CA LEU A 44 -1.37 0.00 19.31
C LEU A 44 -2.16 -1.13 19.98
N VAL A 45 -2.83 -1.97 19.20
CA VAL A 45 -3.56 -3.14 19.73
C VAL A 45 -2.63 -4.05 20.54
N LYS A 46 -1.41 -4.32 20.05
CA LYS A 46 -0.41 -5.13 20.77
C LYS A 46 0.11 -4.48 22.03
N LEU A 47 0.28 -3.17 22.02
CA LEU A 47 0.74 -2.39 23.16
C LEU A 47 -0.36 -2.18 24.22
N ASP A 48 -1.63 -2.37 23.86
CA ASP A 48 -2.78 -2.35 24.76
C ASP A 48 -3.09 -3.71 25.42
N GLU A 49 -2.38 -4.78 25.03
CA GLU A 49 -2.43 -6.08 25.72
C GLU A 49 -1.93 -5.95 27.18
N ASN A 50 -2.29 -6.90 28.06
CA ASN A 50 -1.84 -6.93 29.46
C ASN A 50 -1.15 -8.27 29.79
N PRO A 51 0.19 -8.32 29.89
CA PRO A 51 1.13 -7.21 29.72
C PRO A 51 1.27 -6.75 28.25
N PRO A 52 1.74 -5.51 27.99
CA PRO A 52 1.98 -5.03 26.63
C PRO A 52 2.94 -5.92 25.84
N ASN A 53 2.61 -6.17 24.57
CA ASN A 53 3.33 -7.12 23.74
C ASN A 53 4.29 -6.44 22.76
N PHE A 54 5.41 -5.94 23.29
CA PHE A 54 6.45 -5.26 22.51
C PHE A 54 7.09 -6.15 21.44
N THR A 55 7.19 -7.46 21.70
CA THR A 55 7.72 -8.42 20.71
C THR A 55 6.84 -8.48 19.46
N ALA A 56 5.52 -8.57 19.63
CA ALA A 56 4.59 -8.56 18.51
C ALA A 56 4.57 -7.20 17.80
N ALA A 57 4.55 -6.10 18.55
CA ALA A 57 4.61 -4.75 17.98
C ALA A 57 5.87 -4.52 17.13
N LYS A 58 7.03 -5.01 17.60
CA LYS A 58 8.28 -4.96 16.85
C LYS A 58 8.20 -5.73 15.54
N LYS A 59 7.64 -6.94 15.57
CA LYS A 59 7.46 -7.75 14.35
C LYS A 59 6.57 -7.05 13.32
N SER A 60 5.50 -6.40 13.76
CA SER A 60 4.65 -5.58 12.87
C SER A 60 5.44 -4.42 12.27
N TYR A 61 6.22 -3.70 13.08
CA TYR A 61 7.06 -2.60 12.61
C TYR A 61 8.10 -3.01 11.57
N GLU A 62 8.80 -4.13 11.81
CA GLU A 62 9.82 -4.66 10.88
C GLU A 62 9.25 -4.95 9.48
N SER A 63 7.93 -5.17 9.35
CA SER A 63 7.28 -5.39 8.05
C SER A 63 7.21 -4.15 7.15
N VAL A 64 7.38 -2.95 7.71
CA VAL A 64 7.36 -1.66 6.98
C VAL A 64 8.67 -0.88 7.09
N GLN A 65 9.63 -1.38 7.86
CA GLN A 65 10.89 -0.70 8.11
C GLN A 65 11.66 -0.40 6.80
N GLU A 66 11.74 -1.37 5.89
CA GLU A 66 12.47 -1.19 4.64
C GLU A 66 11.89 -0.05 3.78
N GLU A 67 10.56 0.03 3.68
CA GLU A 67 9.87 1.11 2.97
C GLU A 67 10.13 2.47 3.63
N ILE A 68 10.05 2.54 4.96
CA ILE A 68 10.33 3.76 5.72
C ILE A 68 11.78 4.20 5.50
N ASP A 69 12.75 3.29 5.65
CA ASP A 69 14.17 3.57 5.49
C ASP A 69 14.50 4.07 4.08
N MET A 70 13.83 3.51 3.07
CA MET A 70 14.00 3.90 1.67
C MET A 70 13.44 5.30 1.36
N HIS A 71 12.32 5.67 1.97
CA HIS A 71 11.62 6.93 1.65
C HIS A 71 11.94 8.08 2.60
N MET A 72 12.40 7.81 3.81
CA MET A 72 12.58 8.80 4.88
C MET A 72 13.98 8.74 5.51
N GLY A 73 14.82 7.81 5.05
CA GLY A 73 16.10 7.51 5.69
C GLY A 73 15.95 6.69 6.97
N PRO A 74 17.07 6.22 7.54
CA PRO A 74 17.05 5.25 8.64
C PRO A 74 16.78 5.84 10.03
N GLU A 75 16.82 7.17 10.17
CA GLU A 75 16.74 7.84 11.48
C GLU A 75 15.40 7.62 12.21
N PRO A 76 14.22 7.76 11.56
CA PRO A 76 12.95 7.42 12.20
C PRO A 76 12.92 5.98 12.70
N SER A 77 13.39 5.03 11.90
CA SER A 77 13.39 3.60 12.27
C SER A 77 14.30 3.28 13.43
N LYS A 78 15.50 3.87 13.49
CA LYS A 78 16.38 3.73 14.65
C LYS A 78 15.70 4.16 15.94
N LEU A 79 14.97 5.28 15.91
CA LEU A 79 14.27 5.81 17.08
C LEU A 79 13.11 4.90 17.51
N ILE A 80 12.31 4.42 16.56
CA ILE A 80 11.21 3.48 16.83
C ILE A 80 11.72 2.16 17.42
N LEU A 81 12.74 1.57 16.79
CA LEU A 81 13.33 0.32 17.26
C LEU A 81 13.98 0.46 18.65
N LYS A 82 14.55 1.63 18.94
CA LYS A 82 15.05 1.95 20.29
C LYS A 82 13.90 1.96 21.30
N ASN A 83 12.81 2.66 21.02
CA ASN A 83 11.67 2.73 21.94
C ASN A 83 11.00 1.37 22.17
N LEU A 84 10.94 0.52 21.13
CA LEU A 84 10.51 -0.87 21.26
C LEU A 84 11.42 -1.70 22.17
N ALA A 85 12.75 -1.50 22.07
CA ALA A 85 13.73 -2.19 22.90
C ALA A 85 13.73 -1.71 24.36
N ASP A 86 13.46 -0.42 24.57
CA ASP A 86 13.35 0.20 25.89
C ASP A 86 11.97 -0.04 26.55
N GLU A 87 11.04 -0.70 25.86
CA GLU A 87 9.65 -0.90 26.27
C GLU A 87 8.91 0.41 26.64
N ASP A 88 9.31 1.53 26.03
CA ASP A 88 8.70 2.84 26.26
C ASP A 88 7.50 3.03 25.34
N LYS A 89 6.34 2.56 25.79
CA LYS A 89 5.07 2.66 25.05
C LYS A 89 4.74 4.10 24.65
N GLN A 90 4.93 5.07 25.56
CA GLN A 90 4.54 6.45 25.29
C GLN A 90 5.43 7.06 24.21
N ALA A 91 6.76 6.95 24.36
CA ALA A 91 7.68 7.47 23.37
C ALA A 91 7.54 6.74 22.03
N LEU A 92 7.26 5.43 22.04
CA LEU A 92 7.00 4.64 20.85
C LEU A 92 5.78 5.18 20.08
N THR A 93 4.65 5.34 20.77
CA THR A 93 3.42 5.88 20.16
C THR A 93 3.64 7.28 19.60
N ASP A 94 4.22 8.19 20.40
CA ASP A 94 4.45 9.57 19.97
C ASP A 94 5.37 9.66 18.74
N ASN A 95 6.38 8.79 18.64
CA ASN A 95 7.28 8.78 17.49
C ASN A 95 6.67 8.10 16.26
N MET A 96 5.83 7.08 16.44
CA MET A 96 5.07 6.48 15.34
C MET A 96 4.08 7.49 14.75
N GLU A 97 3.39 8.25 15.59
CA GLU A 97 2.47 9.29 15.13
C GLU A 97 3.20 10.36 14.29
N LYS A 98 4.38 10.81 14.75
CA LYS A 98 5.21 11.74 13.98
C LYS A 98 5.67 11.15 12.66
N LEU A 99 6.07 9.87 12.65
CA LEU A 99 6.40 9.14 11.42
C LEU A 99 5.23 9.13 10.43
N LEU A 100 3.99 8.91 10.91
CA LEU A 100 2.80 8.97 10.05
C LEU A 100 2.57 10.38 9.49
N VAL A 101 2.80 11.43 10.26
CA VAL A 101 2.73 12.82 9.75
C VAL A 101 3.79 13.07 8.66
N LEU A 102 5.02 12.57 8.84
CA LEU A 102 6.07 12.63 7.80
C LEU A 102 5.66 11.83 6.54
N ASN A 103 4.94 10.71 6.71
CA ASN A 103 4.38 9.94 5.59
C ASN A 103 3.31 10.73 4.82
N ILE A 104 2.45 11.47 5.52
CA ILE A 104 1.49 12.38 4.88
C ILE A 104 2.24 13.46 4.10
N ALA A 105 3.21 14.13 4.74
CA ALA A 105 4.00 15.19 4.12
C ALA A 105 4.66 14.76 2.81
N ARG A 106 5.41 13.64 2.83
CA ARG A 106 6.07 13.14 1.61
C ARG A 106 5.11 12.85 0.46
N ARG A 107 3.91 12.35 0.78
CA ARG A 107 2.91 11.97 -0.22
C ARG A 107 2.30 13.22 -0.84
N LEU A 108 1.96 14.22 -0.03
CA LEU A 108 1.45 15.49 -0.53
C LEU A 108 2.50 16.25 -1.36
N ASP A 109 3.77 16.22 -0.97
CA ASP A 109 4.86 16.79 -1.78
C ASP A 109 5.05 16.01 -3.10
N SER A 110 4.94 14.69 -3.07
CA SER A 110 4.98 13.86 -4.28
C SER A 110 3.82 14.17 -5.24
N ILE A 111 2.64 14.49 -4.70
CA ILE A 111 1.50 14.93 -5.51
C ILE A 111 1.77 16.27 -6.16
N GLU A 112 2.31 17.25 -5.42
CA GLU A 112 2.65 18.56 -5.98
C GLU A 112 3.63 18.42 -7.15
N ASN A 113 4.66 17.60 -7.00
CA ASN A 113 5.67 17.39 -8.03
C ASN A 113 5.15 16.64 -9.27
N ASN A 114 4.14 15.79 -9.10
CA ASN A 114 3.56 14.96 -10.16
C ASN A 114 2.12 15.36 -10.51
N PHE A 115 1.75 16.63 -10.29
CA PHE A 115 0.35 17.08 -10.26
C PHE A 115 -0.46 16.74 -11.52
N SER A 116 0.19 16.64 -12.69
CA SER A 116 -0.45 16.28 -13.96
C SER A 116 -0.91 14.81 -14.04
N GLU A 117 -0.38 13.93 -13.21
CA GLU A 117 -0.63 12.47 -13.24
C GLU A 117 -1.84 12.10 -12.37
N TYR A 118 -3.04 12.48 -12.80
CA TYR A 118 -4.28 12.38 -12.00
C TYR A 118 -4.48 11.04 -11.26
N GLU A 119 -4.33 9.90 -11.94
CA GLU A 119 -4.55 8.58 -11.29
C GLU A 119 -3.51 8.29 -10.20
N THR A 120 -2.27 8.70 -10.42
CA THR A 120 -1.18 8.54 -9.46
C THR A 120 -1.40 9.48 -8.27
N THR A 121 -1.66 10.76 -8.52
CA THR A 121 -1.82 11.76 -7.47
C THR A 121 -3.07 11.53 -6.63
N LYS A 122 -4.18 11.10 -7.25
CA LYS A 122 -5.39 10.70 -6.54
C LYS A 122 -5.16 9.53 -5.59
N ARG A 123 -4.42 8.51 -6.04
CA ARG A 123 -4.05 7.36 -5.19
C ARG A 123 -3.17 7.79 -4.03
N LEU A 124 -2.15 8.63 -4.29
CA LEU A 124 -1.28 9.17 -3.25
C LEU A 124 -2.08 9.98 -2.22
N LEU A 125 -3.07 10.76 -2.66
CA LEU A 125 -3.91 11.54 -1.77
C LEU A 125 -4.78 10.63 -0.90
N ALA A 126 -5.38 9.61 -1.49
CA ALA A 126 -6.16 8.61 -0.76
C ALA A 126 -5.32 7.90 0.30
N LYS A 127 -4.07 7.52 0.00
CA LYS A 127 -3.12 6.94 0.96
C LYS A 127 -2.72 7.93 2.06
N GLY A 128 -2.49 9.20 1.71
CA GLY A 128 -2.26 10.27 2.69
C GLY A 128 -3.45 10.42 3.65
N PHE A 129 -4.67 10.39 3.10
CA PHE A 129 -5.89 10.44 3.90
C PHE A 129 -6.06 9.19 4.78
N ALA A 130 -5.82 7.98 4.26
CA ALA A 130 -5.86 6.75 5.06
C ALA A 130 -4.83 6.75 6.20
N THR A 131 -3.66 7.37 5.97
CA THR A 131 -2.68 7.62 7.03
C THR A 131 -3.23 8.54 8.11
N TYR A 132 -3.91 9.62 7.70
CA TYR A 132 -4.58 10.51 8.62
C TYR A 132 -5.70 9.82 9.40
N GLU A 133 -6.48 8.94 8.77
CA GLU A 133 -7.56 8.20 9.45
C GLU A 133 -7.03 7.40 10.65
N ALA A 134 -5.82 6.86 10.58
CA ALA A 134 -5.19 6.17 11.70
C ALA A 134 -4.80 7.12 12.85
N LEU A 135 -4.50 8.39 12.56
CA LEU A 135 -4.21 9.44 13.55
C LEU A 135 -5.49 10.11 14.09
N SER A 136 -6.57 10.09 13.29
CA SER A 136 -7.78 10.88 13.54
C SER A 136 -8.46 10.60 14.90
N PRO A 137 -8.44 9.39 15.50
CA PRO A 137 -9.04 9.18 16.82
C PRO A 137 -8.42 10.05 17.92
N LYS A 138 -7.10 10.28 17.85
CA LYS A 138 -6.41 11.16 18.81
C LYS A 138 -6.77 12.62 18.58
N VAL A 139 -6.73 13.06 17.31
CA VAL A 139 -7.05 14.44 16.95
C VAL A 139 -8.51 14.76 17.27
N GLU A 140 -9.46 13.84 17.02
CA GLU A 140 -10.87 14.04 17.38
C GLU A 140 -11.07 14.12 18.89
N ALA A 141 -10.34 13.30 19.67
CA ALA A 141 -10.45 13.30 21.12
C ALA A 141 -9.88 14.58 21.76
N GLU A 142 -8.80 15.13 21.21
CA GLU A 142 -8.11 16.30 21.76
C GLU A 142 -8.62 17.63 21.15
N HIS A 143 -8.80 17.67 19.84
CA HIS A 143 -9.14 18.87 19.05
C HIS A 143 -10.13 18.53 17.89
N PRO A 144 -11.42 18.28 18.18
CA PRO A 144 -12.40 17.82 17.19
C PRO A 144 -12.58 18.77 16.00
N GLU A 145 -12.44 20.09 16.22
CA GLU A 145 -12.51 21.07 15.13
C GLU A 145 -11.33 20.93 14.16
N ASN A 146 -10.13 20.58 14.66
CA ASN A 146 -8.98 20.32 13.81
C ASN A 146 -9.14 19.02 13.03
N ASN A 147 -9.80 17.99 13.60
CA ASN A 147 -10.15 16.78 12.85
C ASN A 147 -11.10 17.06 11.69
N LYS A 148 -12.17 17.84 11.93
CA LYS A 148 -13.09 18.28 10.86
C LYS A 148 -12.35 19.07 9.78
N LYS A 149 -11.49 20.01 10.19
CA LYS A 149 -10.71 20.84 9.27
C LYS A 149 -9.82 19.99 8.37
N ILE A 150 -9.01 19.10 8.94
CA ILE A 150 -8.09 18.26 8.15
C ILE A 150 -8.86 17.40 7.14
N ARG A 151 -9.99 16.81 7.53
CA ARG A 151 -10.83 16.03 6.60
C ARG A 151 -11.36 16.88 5.46
N ALA A 152 -11.85 18.08 5.77
CA ALA A 152 -12.32 19.02 4.76
C ALA A 152 -11.19 19.45 3.80
N ASP A 153 -9.99 19.72 4.33
CA ASP A 153 -8.84 20.11 3.53
C ASP A 153 -8.38 18.96 2.61
N PHE A 154 -8.47 17.70 3.06
CA PHE A 154 -8.23 16.53 2.19
C PHE A 154 -9.27 16.41 1.07
N ASP A 155 -10.55 16.67 1.37
CA ASP A 155 -11.61 16.68 0.36
C ASP A 155 -11.42 17.81 -0.66
N GLU A 156 -11.04 19.00 -0.20
CA GLU A 156 -10.71 20.16 -1.04
C GLU A 156 -9.45 19.88 -1.90
N ALA A 157 -8.42 19.26 -1.31
CA ALA A 157 -7.24 18.81 -2.05
C ALA A 157 -7.60 17.81 -3.16
N LEU A 158 -8.53 16.88 -2.89
CA LEU A 158 -9.03 15.93 -3.88
C LEU A 158 -9.77 16.63 -5.02
N GLN A 159 -10.60 17.62 -4.69
CA GLN A 159 -11.27 18.43 -5.70
C GLN A 159 -10.28 19.23 -6.55
N ALA A 160 -9.21 19.73 -5.94
CA ALA A 160 -8.16 20.48 -6.61
C ALA A 160 -7.37 19.63 -7.63
N LEU A 161 -7.29 18.30 -7.46
CA LEU A 161 -6.72 17.40 -8.48
C LEU A 161 -7.51 17.40 -9.80
N GLY A 162 -8.74 17.93 -9.80
CA GLY A 162 -9.63 17.93 -10.95
C GLY A 162 -10.23 16.54 -11.22
N ASN A 163 -10.69 16.32 -12.43
CA ASN A 163 -11.17 15.03 -12.91
C ASN A 163 -11.08 15.01 -14.44
N PRO A 164 -10.33 14.09 -15.08
CA PRO A 164 -10.27 14.02 -16.54
C PRO A 164 -11.62 13.66 -17.18
N GLY A 165 -12.53 13.04 -16.43
CA GLY A 165 -13.82 12.58 -16.92
C GLY A 165 -13.71 11.33 -17.81
N LEU A 166 -14.81 10.58 -17.92
CA LEU A 166 -14.86 9.43 -18.82
C LEU A 166 -15.21 9.94 -20.23
N PHE A 167 -14.26 9.86 -21.17
CA PHE A 167 -14.37 10.46 -22.50
C PHE A 167 -14.70 11.97 -22.46
N GLY A 168 -14.23 12.68 -21.44
CA GLY A 168 -14.47 14.11 -21.24
C GLY A 168 -15.82 14.44 -20.58
N VAL A 169 -16.69 13.47 -20.34
CA VAL A 169 -17.91 13.69 -19.56
C VAL A 169 -17.56 13.77 -18.08
N GLY A 170 -18.02 14.85 -17.42
CA GLY A 170 -17.74 15.10 -16.00
C GLY A 170 -16.33 15.65 -15.73
N LYS A 171 -15.66 16.20 -16.75
CA LYS A 171 -14.34 16.83 -16.60
C LYS A 171 -14.41 17.98 -15.59
N LYS A 172 -13.44 18.03 -14.68
CA LYS A 172 -13.14 19.15 -13.80
C LYS A 172 -11.69 19.55 -14.02
N GLU A 173 -11.43 20.85 -14.15
CA GLU A 173 -10.07 21.35 -14.28
C GLU A 173 -9.33 21.22 -12.95
N ALA A 174 -8.05 20.87 -13.04
CA ALA A 174 -7.17 20.78 -11.88
C ALA A 174 -6.66 22.19 -11.52
N SER A 175 -6.42 22.42 -10.22
CA SER A 175 -5.91 23.67 -9.67
C SER A 175 -4.72 23.38 -8.75
N LEU A 176 -3.51 23.59 -9.25
CA LEU A 176 -2.30 23.39 -8.47
C LEU A 176 -2.24 24.35 -7.28
N ASP A 177 -2.64 25.60 -7.46
CA ASP A 177 -2.63 26.60 -6.38
C ASP A 177 -3.59 26.22 -5.26
N SER A 178 -4.80 25.74 -5.59
CA SER A 178 -5.75 25.24 -4.59
C SER A 178 -5.22 24.00 -3.89
N PHE A 179 -4.53 23.10 -4.60
CA PHE A 179 -3.92 21.94 -3.98
C PHE A 179 -2.81 22.35 -2.99
N LYS A 180 -1.91 23.25 -3.38
CA LYS A 180 -0.82 23.74 -2.51
C LYS A 180 -1.37 24.38 -1.24
N GLN A 181 -2.40 25.22 -1.36
CA GLN A 181 -3.05 25.84 -0.21
C GLN A 181 -3.58 24.78 0.76
N ASN A 182 -4.35 23.79 0.27
CA ASN A 182 -4.89 22.74 1.12
C ASN A 182 -3.81 21.83 1.71
N LYS A 183 -2.74 21.54 0.93
CA LYS A 183 -1.56 20.83 1.44
C LYS A 183 -0.97 21.55 2.63
N ASP A 184 -0.67 22.84 2.49
CA ASP A 184 -0.01 23.61 3.54
C ASP A 184 -0.89 23.68 4.80
N GLU A 185 -2.20 23.88 4.62
CA GLU A 185 -3.20 23.85 5.70
C GLU A 185 -3.25 22.51 6.45
N ILE A 186 -3.25 21.38 5.74
CA ILE A 186 -3.16 20.03 6.34
C ILE A 186 -1.87 19.90 7.15
N LEU A 187 -0.73 20.24 6.54
CA LEU A 187 0.59 20.02 7.13
C LEU A 187 0.85 20.93 8.33
N ASP A 188 0.42 22.18 8.30
CA ASP A 188 0.57 23.10 9.43
C ASP A 188 -0.34 22.72 10.60
N THR A 189 -1.56 22.25 10.32
CA THR A 189 -2.45 21.72 11.36
C THR A 189 -1.80 20.50 12.02
N LEU A 190 -1.34 19.52 11.23
CA LEU A 190 -0.69 18.31 11.75
C LEU A 190 0.61 18.61 12.51
N LYS A 191 1.44 19.55 12.03
CA LYS A 191 2.66 19.97 12.75
C LYS A 191 2.34 20.49 14.14
N THR A 192 1.25 21.27 14.25
CA THR A 192 0.80 21.84 15.51
C THR A 192 0.27 20.74 16.45
N GLU A 193 -0.62 19.89 15.96
CA GLU A 193 -1.19 18.75 16.71
C GLU A 193 -0.10 17.84 17.29
N PHE A 194 0.86 17.44 16.46
CA PHE A 194 1.89 16.47 16.84
C PHE A 194 3.20 17.10 17.31
N LYS A 195 3.22 18.43 17.51
CA LYS A 195 4.36 19.21 18.03
C LYS A 195 5.65 18.97 17.24
N ILE A 196 5.53 18.94 15.91
CA ILE A 196 6.63 18.69 14.98
C ILE A 196 7.29 20.00 14.59
N LYS A 197 8.62 20.10 14.75
CA LYS A 197 9.39 21.32 14.46
C LYS A 197 9.64 21.53 12.97
N SER A 198 9.91 20.46 12.23
CA SER A 198 10.12 20.48 10.78
C SER A 198 9.60 19.18 10.16
N LEU A 199 9.06 19.30 8.95
CA LEU A 199 8.67 18.17 8.09
C LEU A 199 9.73 17.84 7.05
N ASP A 200 10.91 18.48 7.10
CA ASP A 200 12.02 18.14 6.22
C ASP A 200 12.52 16.74 6.53
N VAL A 201 12.24 15.81 5.61
CA VAL A 201 12.82 14.47 5.60
C VAL A 201 13.81 14.42 4.45
N GLY A 202 15.07 14.19 4.78
CA GLY A 202 16.19 14.27 3.84
C GLY A 202 15.98 13.37 2.62
N HIS A 203 16.03 13.97 1.44
CA HIS A 203 16.08 13.36 0.12
C HIS A 203 14.96 12.35 -0.18
N PHE A 204 13.77 12.85 -0.45
CA PHE A 204 12.83 12.15 -1.34
C PHE A 204 13.47 12.03 -2.72
N SER A 205 14.21 10.96 -2.98
CA SER A 205 14.64 10.65 -4.34
C SER A 205 13.39 10.31 -5.14
N GLU A 206 13.13 11.09 -6.19
CA GLU A 206 12.05 10.93 -7.17
C GLU A 206 11.88 9.48 -7.68
N SER A 207 12.96 8.67 -7.61
CA SER A 207 13.00 7.25 -7.95
C SER A 207 12.20 6.32 -7.02
N ALA A 208 11.72 6.81 -5.88
CA ALA A 208 11.00 6.03 -4.87
C ALA A 208 9.47 6.20 -4.99
N THR A 209 8.99 6.66 -6.14
CA THR A 209 7.57 6.59 -6.48
C THR A 209 7.19 5.11 -6.52
N GLU A 210 6.19 4.71 -5.71
CA GLU A 210 5.63 3.35 -5.72
C GLU A 210 5.54 2.87 -7.16
N SER A 211 6.29 1.82 -7.49
CA SER A 211 6.33 1.29 -8.85
C SER A 211 4.90 1.07 -9.28
N ASN A 212 4.43 1.85 -10.24
CA ASN A 212 3.08 1.73 -10.76
C ASN A 212 2.83 0.25 -11.03
N ALA A 213 1.92 -0.36 -10.27
CA ALA A 213 1.21 -1.58 -10.67
C ALA A 213 0.26 -1.32 -11.87
N GLY A 214 0.59 -0.31 -12.67
CA GLY A 214 0.03 0.08 -13.95
C GLY A 214 1.14 0.60 -14.88
N GLY A 215 2.39 0.13 -14.72
CA GLY A 215 3.35 0.22 -15.82
C GLY A 215 2.67 -0.37 -17.05
N LYS A 216 2.64 0.39 -18.15
CA LYS A 216 2.07 -0.03 -19.44
C LYS A 216 2.48 -1.47 -19.70
N LYS A 217 1.60 -2.40 -19.36
CA LYS A 217 1.73 -3.79 -19.78
C LYS A 217 1.30 -3.72 -21.23
N ASP A 218 2.26 -3.44 -22.10
CA ASP A 218 2.14 -3.83 -23.49
C ASP A 218 1.95 -5.34 -23.47
N TRP A 219 0.69 -5.74 -23.43
CA TRP A 219 0.30 -7.12 -23.63
C TRP A 219 0.79 -7.45 -25.04
N THR A 220 1.87 -8.22 -25.09
CA THR A 220 2.70 -8.51 -26.25
C THR A 220 3.46 -7.33 -26.85
N ASP A 221 4.62 -7.02 -26.28
CA ASP A 221 5.73 -6.47 -27.07
C ASP A 221 6.07 -7.44 -28.21
N VAL A 222 5.52 -7.12 -29.39
CA VAL A 222 5.65 -7.89 -30.63
C VAL A 222 7.05 -7.84 -31.22
N SER A 223 7.92 -6.96 -30.72
CA SER A 223 9.30 -6.83 -31.19
C SER A 223 10.23 -7.93 -30.65
N ASN A 224 9.88 -8.55 -29.53
CA ASN A 224 10.69 -9.58 -28.89
C ASN A 224 10.27 -10.99 -29.32
N ILE A 225 11.09 -11.64 -30.15
CA ILE A 225 10.83 -12.97 -30.70
C ILE A 225 10.66 -14.07 -29.63
N ARG A 226 11.15 -13.86 -28.40
CA ARG A 226 10.90 -14.79 -27.28
C ARG A 226 9.43 -14.86 -26.85
N ASN A 227 8.66 -13.79 -27.05
CA ASN A 227 7.22 -13.75 -26.72
C ASN A 227 6.37 -14.62 -27.66
N TRP A 228 6.92 -15.01 -28.82
CA TRP A 228 6.23 -15.83 -29.82
C TRP A 228 6.44 -17.33 -29.61
N ILE A 229 7.44 -17.72 -28.81
CA ILE A 229 7.79 -19.13 -28.54
C ILE A 229 6.58 -19.94 -28.02
N PRO A 230 5.77 -19.44 -27.06
CA PRO A 230 4.62 -20.19 -26.56
C PRO A 230 3.52 -20.38 -27.63
N LEU A 231 3.27 -19.35 -28.45
CA LEU A 231 2.28 -19.41 -29.53
C LEU A 231 2.69 -20.41 -30.62
N ILE A 232 3.97 -20.44 -31.00
CA ILE A 232 4.51 -21.38 -31.98
C ILE A 232 4.39 -22.83 -31.45
N LEU A 233 4.66 -23.06 -30.17
CA LEU A 233 4.50 -24.38 -29.54
C LEU A 233 3.03 -24.85 -29.56
N ILE A 234 2.09 -23.97 -29.22
CA ILE A 234 0.65 -24.29 -29.28
C ILE A 234 0.23 -24.62 -30.73
N ALA A 235 0.65 -23.79 -31.70
CA ALA A 235 0.36 -24.04 -33.11
C ALA A 235 0.94 -25.37 -33.61
N ALA A 236 2.17 -25.73 -33.21
CA ALA A 236 2.79 -27.00 -33.55
C ALA A 236 2.03 -28.20 -32.99
N VAL A 237 1.55 -28.12 -31.74
CA VAL A 237 0.71 -29.16 -31.12
C VAL A 237 -0.61 -29.32 -31.87
N ILE A 238 -1.27 -28.21 -32.22
CA ILE A 238 -2.53 -28.24 -32.99
C ILE A 238 -2.30 -28.91 -34.35
N ILE A 239 -1.24 -28.52 -35.08
CA ILE A 239 -0.90 -29.10 -36.37
C ILE A 239 -0.61 -30.61 -36.23
N ALA A 240 0.12 -31.03 -35.21
CA ALA A 240 0.40 -32.44 -34.95
C ALA A 240 -0.89 -33.25 -34.69
N VAL A 241 -1.83 -32.69 -33.92
CA VAL A 241 -3.15 -33.30 -33.67
C VAL A 241 -3.96 -33.40 -34.96
N VAL A 242 -4.00 -32.34 -35.77
CA VAL A 242 -4.73 -32.33 -37.05
C VAL A 242 -4.15 -33.39 -38.00
N ILE A 243 -2.82 -33.46 -38.14
CA ILE A 243 -2.16 -34.47 -38.98
C ILE A 243 -2.46 -35.89 -38.47
N PHE A 244 -2.42 -36.11 -37.16
CA PHE A 244 -2.74 -37.40 -36.55
C PHE A 244 -4.19 -37.82 -36.82
N VAL A 245 -5.15 -36.90 -36.67
CA VAL A 245 -6.58 -37.15 -36.94
C VAL A 245 -6.84 -37.42 -38.43
N VAL A 246 -6.24 -36.64 -39.33
CA VAL A 246 -6.38 -36.83 -40.79
C VAL A 246 -5.76 -38.16 -41.24
N ARG A 247 -4.60 -38.54 -40.70
CA ARG A 247 -3.98 -39.84 -40.98
C ARG A 247 -4.83 -41.01 -40.47
N ARG A 248 -5.49 -40.86 -39.33
CA ARG A 248 -6.38 -41.88 -38.76
C ARG A 248 -7.68 -42.05 -39.54
N ARG A 249 -8.14 -41.03 -40.28
CA ARG A 249 -9.33 -41.10 -41.15
C ARG A 249 -9.06 -41.63 -42.56
N ARG A 250 -7.79 -41.75 -42.97
CA ARG A 250 -7.37 -42.29 -44.29
C ARG A 250 -6.87 -43.73 -44.22
N LYS A 251 -6.88 -44.36 -43.04
CA LYS A 251 -6.81 -45.81 -42.84
C LYS A 251 -8.21 -46.29 -42.48
#